data_AF-A0A1G1I2H8-F1
#
_entry.id   AF-A0A1G1I2H8-F1
#
_cell.length_a   1.000
_cell.length_b   1.000
_cell.length_c   1.000
_cell.angle_alpha   90.00
_cell.angle_beta   90.00
_cell.angle_gamma   90.00
#
_symmetry.space_group_name_H-M   'P 1'
#
loop_
_entity.id
_entity.type
_entity.pdbx_description
1 polymer ?
#
loop_
_entity_poly.entity_id
_entity_poly.type
_entity_poly.pdbx_seq_one_letter_code
_entity_poly.pdbx_strand_id
1 'polypeptide(L)'
;MEKLRKAFENSFGIPIPEIMLPKEKLSSWDNALLFGSSVAKSCKELYLIQGNITKFIESCPEDYFLIGFWGHGVNSYALYYLRVDSWSKIFFRLPYGGVYEDNEKNARHIREFLINFFAFEKELVGKVKSLIAVESMGEGSYKVVTFDGKEISFKGTLLYSSSMLKEKFACLFRK
;
A
#
# COMPACT_ATOMS: atom_id res chain seq x y z
N MET A 1 -9.06 -12.43 -10.05
CA MET A 1 -8.77 -12.46 -8.60
C MET A 1 -8.08 -13.75 -8.18
N GLU A 2 -8.57 -14.93 -8.54
CA GLU A 2 -7.96 -16.21 -8.13
C GLU A 2 -6.46 -16.31 -8.44
N LYS A 3 -6.05 -15.95 -9.66
CA LYS A 3 -4.63 -15.92 -10.06
C LYS A 3 -3.78 -15.01 -9.17
N LEU A 4 -4.28 -13.83 -8.82
CA LEU A 4 -3.59 -12.89 -7.94
C LEU A 4 -3.50 -13.44 -6.51
N ARG A 5 -4.59 -14.02 -5.97
CA ARG A 5 -4.58 -14.63 -4.63
C ARG A 5 -3.51 -15.72 -4.52
N LYS A 6 -3.46 -16.63 -5.51
CA LYS A 6 -2.42 -17.67 -5.59
C LYS A 6 -1.01 -17.09 -5.71
N ALA A 7 -0.81 -16.11 -6.59
CA ALA A 7 0.50 -15.47 -6.74
C ALA A 7 0.95 -14.82 -5.44
N PHE A 8 0.06 -14.06 -4.78
CA PHE A 8 0.36 -13.40 -3.51
C PHE A 8 0.69 -14.42 -2.40
N GLU A 9 -0.09 -15.48 -2.27
CA GLU A 9 0.16 -16.52 -1.28
C GLU A 9 1.47 -17.27 -1.53
N ASN A 10 1.77 -17.61 -2.78
CA ASN A 10 3.06 -18.20 -3.15
C ASN A 10 4.23 -17.25 -2.87
N SER A 11 4.04 -15.95 -3.10
CA SER A 11 5.07 -14.93 -2.92
C SER A 11 5.36 -14.63 -1.45
N PHE A 12 4.32 -14.57 -0.60
CA PHE A 12 4.44 -14.04 0.76
C PHE A 12 4.11 -15.06 1.86
N GLY A 13 3.69 -16.28 1.50
CA GLY A 13 3.31 -17.34 2.44
C GLY A 13 2.09 -17.01 3.30
N ILE A 14 1.27 -16.04 2.87
CA ILE A 14 0.00 -15.66 3.50
C ILE A 14 -1.04 -15.35 2.42
N PRO A 15 -2.33 -15.65 2.65
CA PRO A 15 -3.38 -15.14 1.78
C PRO A 15 -3.40 -13.61 1.82
N ILE A 16 -3.96 -12.97 0.79
CA ILE A 16 -4.24 -11.52 0.84
C ILE A 16 -5.20 -11.27 2.01
N PRO A 17 -4.80 -10.48 3.03
CA PRO A 17 -5.69 -10.12 4.13
C PRO A 17 -6.96 -9.45 3.61
N GLU A 18 -8.13 -9.89 4.05
CA GLU A 18 -9.41 -9.34 3.54
C GLU A 18 -9.57 -7.84 3.85
N ILE A 19 -8.92 -7.31 4.90
CA ILE A 19 -8.87 -5.88 5.20
C ILE A 19 -8.17 -5.05 4.10
N MET A 20 -7.33 -5.68 3.28
CA MET A 20 -6.68 -5.04 2.13
C MET A 20 -7.62 -4.93 0.93
N LEU A 21 -8.69 -5.71 0.89
CA LEU A 21 -9.53 -5.78 -0.29
C LEU A 21 -10.75 -4.86 -0.14
N PRO A 22 -11.14 -4.12 -1.20
CA PRO A 22 -12.37 -3.37 -1.18
C PRO A 22 -13.56 -4.32 -1.30
N LYS A 23 -14.74 -3.83 -0.94
CA LYS A 23 -16.00 -4.60 -1.05
C LYS A 23 -16.46 -4.79 -2.50
N GLU A 24 -16.03 -3.89 -3.39
CA GLU A 24 -16.39 -3.95 -4.80
C GLU A 24 -15.64 -5.06 -5.55
N LYS A 25 -16.15 -5.40 -6.73
CA LYS A 25 -15.50 -6.38 -7.60
C LYS A 25 -14.35 -5.76 -8.38
N LEU A 26 -13.16 -6.35 -8.26
CA LEU A 26 -11.98 -5.94 -9.01
C LEU A 26 -11.87 -6.60 -10.38
N SER A 27 -11.29 -5.89 -11.34
CA SER A 27 -11.04 -6.37 -12.71
C SER A 27 -9.56 -6.33 -13.06
N SER A 28 -9.06 -7.31 -13.81
CA SER A 28 -7.66 -7.37 -14.24
C SER A 28 -7.38 -6.47 -15.44
N TRP A 29 -6.14 -6.01 -15.60
CA TRP A 29 -5.62 -5.53 -16.90
C TRP A 29 -5.08 -6.71 -17.70
N ASP A 30 -5.55 -6.90 -18.95
CA ASP A 30 -4.95 -7.78 -19.97
C ASP A 30 -4.41 -9.14 -19.50
N ASN A 31 -5.18 -9.86 -18.67
CA ASN A 31 -4.77 -11.13 -18.04
C ASN A 31 -3.51 -11.08 -17.16
N ALA A 32 -3.04 -9.88 -16.81
CA ALA A 32 -1.96 -9.65 -15.87
C ALA A 32 -2.38 -9.93 -14.42
N LEU A 33 -1.38 -9.94 -13.53
CA LEU A 33 -1.58 -10.04 -12.08
C LEU A 33 -1.90 -8.69 -11.43
N LEU A 34 -2.30 -7.69 -12.19
CA LEU A 34 -2.72 -6.37 -11.71
C LEU A 34 -4.24 -6.23 -11.78
N PHE A 35 -4.87 -5.87 -10.67
CA PHE A 35 -6.31 -5.78 -10.49
C PHE A 35 -6.70 -4.42 -9.90
N GLY A 36 -7.85 -3.88 -10.31
CA GLY A 36 -8.28 -2.57 -9.84
C GLY A 36 -9.77 -2.34 -9.92
N SER A 37 -10.20 -1.27 -9.25
CA SER A 37 -11.59 -0.82 -9.18
C SER A 37 -12.09 -0.28 -10.52
N SER A 38 -13.40 -0.09 -10.65
CA SER A 38 -13.97 0.58 -11.82
C SER A 38 -13.44 2.01 -11.97
N VAL A 39 -13.22 2.70 -10.85
CA VAL A 39 -12.62 4.05 -10.83
C VAL A 39 -11.21 3.99 -11.42
N ALA A 40 -10.35 3.10 -10.92
CA ALA A 40 -8.99 2.95 -11.44
C ALA A 40 -8.95 2.61 -12.93
N LYS A 41 -9.90 1.81 -13.42
CA LYS A 41 -10.06 1.49 -14.85
C LYS A 41 -10.52 2.67 -15.72
N SER A 42 -11.26 3.61 -15.13
CA SER A 42 -11.74 4.80 -15.84
C SER A 42 -10.71 5.94 -15.86
N CYS A 43 -9.71 5.88 -14.98
CA CYS A 43 -8.62 6.84 -14.94
C CYS A 43 -7.71 6.70 -16.17
N LYS A 44 -7.22 7.84 -16.68
CA LYS A 44 -6.23 7.88 -17.76
C LYS A 44 -4.84 7.39 -17.33
N GLU A 45 -4.57 7.35 -16.04
CA GLU A 45 -3.25 7.05 -15.45
C GLU A 45 -3.40 6.08 -14.29
N LEU A 46 -2.47 5.11 -14.17
CA LEU A 46 -2.47 4.05 -13.15
C LEU A 46 -1.53 4.33 -11.97
N TYR A 47 -0.86 5.49 -11.97
CA TYR A 47 0.06 5.93 -10.91
C TYR A 47 1.16 4.91 -10.58
N LEU A 48 1.72 4.23 -11.60
CA LEU A 48 2.62 3.08 -11.42
C LEU A 48 4.12 3.46 -11.28
N ILE A 49 4.47 4.74 -11.37
CA ILE A 49 5.85 5.22 -11.30
C ILE A 49 6.08 6.21 -10.16
N GLN A 50 7.34 6.34 -9.69
CA GLN A 50 7.70 7.20 -8.54
C GLN A 50 7.23 8.65 -8.72
N GLY A 51 7.39 9.21 -9.92
CA GLY A 51 7.00 10.59 -10.22
C GLY A 51 5.49 10.86 -10.11
N ASN A 52 4.66 9.82 -9.98
CA ASN A 52 3.22 9.96 -9.84
C ASN A 52 2.75 10.11 -8.40
N ILE A 53 3.62 9.93 -7.39
CA ILE A 53 3.21 9.93 -5.97
C ILE A 53 2.52 11.24 -5.58
N THR A 54 3.10 12.40 -5.92
CA THR A 54 2.49 13.71 -5.62
C THR A 54 1.11 13.84 -6.26
N LYS A 55 1.00 13.52 -7.55
CA LYS A 55 -0.26 13.56 -8.29
C LYS A 55 -1.30 12.58 -7.72
N PHE A 56 -0.86 11.42 -7.26
CA PHE A 56 -1.72 10.44 -6.59
C PHE A 56 -2.29 11.04 -5.29
N ILE A 57 -1.43 11.62 -4.45
CA ILE A 57 -1.85 12.23 -3.19
C ILE A 57 -2.80 13.41 -3.41
N GLU A 58 -2.54 14.24 -4.42
CA GLU A 58 -3.30 15.48 -4.62
C GLU A 58 -4.60 15.28 -5.39
N SER A 59 -4.59 14.39 -6.40
CA SER A 59 -5.64 14.37 -7.44
C SER A 59 -6.24 13.00 -7.71
N CYS A 60 -5.75 11.92 -7.09
CA CYS A 60 -6.36 10.60 -7.30
C CYS A 60 -7.79 10.59 -6.72
N PRO A 61 -8.79 10.15 -7.50
CA PRO A 61 -10.18 10.14 -7.05
C PRO A 61 -10.41 9.15 -5.91
N GLU A 62 -11.43 9.42 -5.10
CA GLU A 62 -11.96 8.47 -4.13
C GLU A 62 -12.43 7.18 -4.81
N ASP A 63 -12.42 6.07 -4.08
CA ASP A 63 -12.68 4.71 -4.56
C ASP A 63 -11.67 4.19 -5.61
N TYR A 64 -10.55 4.89 -5.79
CA TYR A 64 -9.42 4.35 -6.53
C TYR A 64 -8.79 3.19 -5.75
N PHE A 65 -8.75 2.02 -6.37
CA PHE A 65 -8.07 0.85 -5.81
C PHE A 65 -7.28 0.11 -6.88
N LEU A 66 -6.05 -0.26 -6.54
CA LEU A 66 -5.15 -1.04 -7.39
C LEU A 66 -4.33 -1.99 -6.53
N ILE A 67 -4.28 -3.27 -6.89
CA ILE A 67 -3.45 -4.27 -6.22
C ILE A 67 -2.86 -5.25 -7.22
N GLY A 68 -1.65 -5.69 -6.93
CA GLY A 68 -1.07 -6.88 -7.54
C GLY A 68 0.28 -6.61 -8.14
N PHE A 69 0.65 -7.41 -9.13
CA PHE A 69 2.00 -7.40 -9.68
C PHE A 69 2.04 -6.71 -11.04
N TRP A 70 2.93 -5.74 -11.21
CA TRP A 70 3.15 -5.06 -12.48
C TRP A 70 4.61 -4.68 -12.69
N GLY A 71 5.04 -4.71 -13.96
CA GLY A 71 6.42 -4.51 -14.36
C GLY A 71 7.16 -5.84 -14.49
N HIS A 72 7.91 -5.99 -15.58
CA HIS A 72 8.81 -7.10 -15.84
C HIS A 72 10.21 -6.51 -16.00
N GLY A 73 11.07 -6.66 -15.00
CA GLY A 73 12.38 -6.02 -15.05
C GLY A 73 13.34 -6.48 -13.95
N VAL A 74 14.59 -6.16 -14.18
CA VAL A 74 15.77 -6.51 -13.37
C VAL A 74 15.72 -5.90 -11.96
N ASN A 75 15.11 -4.71 -11.79
CA ASN A 75 14.96 -3.98 -10.53
C ASN A 75 13.46 -3.83 -10.18
N SER A 76 12.86 -4.90 -9.71
CA SER A 76 11.41 -4.99 -9.59
C SER A 76 10.91 -4.45 -8.24
N TYR A 77 10.26 -3.30 -8.28
CA TYR A 77 9.27 -2.96 -7.26
C TYR A 77 7.90 -3.33 -7.80
N ALA A 78 7.69 -4.63 -8.04
CA ALA A 78 6.56 -5.09 -8.83
C ALA A 78 5.29 -5.27 -8.02
N LEU A 79 5.34 -5.30 -6.68
CA LEU A 79 4.12 -5.35 -5.87
C LEU A 79 3.55 -3.95 -5.68
N TYR A 80 2.34 -3.75 -6.16
CA TYR A 80 1.56 -2.53 -6.00
C TYR A 80 0.38 -2.76 -5.07
N TYR A 81 0.15 -1.80 -4.17
CA TYR A 81 -1.08 -1.63 -3.42
C TYR A 81 -1.37 -0.14 -3.29
N LEU A 82 -2.37 0.35 -4.02
CA LEU A 82 -2.81 1.74 -4.01
C LEU A 82 -4.27 1.77 -3.61
N ARG A 83 -4.61 2.65 -2.67
CA ARG A 83 -5.99 2.85 -2.20
C ARG A 83 -6.23 4.32 -1.92
N VAL A 84 -7.37 4.82 -2.37
CA VAL A 84 -7.93 6.10 -1.94
C VAL A 84 -9.34 5.83 -1.46
N ASP A 85 -9.58 6.11 -0.18
CA ASP A 85 -10.92 6.14 0.41
C ASP A 85 -11.15 7.50 1.08
N SER A 86 -12.31 7.67 1.71
CA SER A 86 -12.76 8.94 2.30
C SER A 86 -11.82 9.56 3.34
N TRP A 87 -10.94 8.76 3.95
CA TRP A 87 -10.06 9.21 5.03
C TRP A 87 -8.58 8.85 4.81
N SER A 88 -8.26 7.96 3.86
CA SER A 88 -6.90 7.47 3.68
C SER A 88 -6.45 7.46 2.22
N LYS A 89 -5.17 7.75 2.02
CA LYS A 89 -4.45 7.59 0.74
C LYS A 89 -3.22 6.73 0.97
N ILE A 90 -3.20 5.56 0.36
CA ILE A 90 -2.11 4.59 0.48
C ILE A 90 -1.48 4.40 -0.89
N PHE A 91 -0.16 4.56 -0.94
CA PHE A 91 0.66 4.29 -2.11
C PHE A 91 1.80 3.35 -1.72
N PHE A 92 1.65 2.06 -2.00
CA PHE A 92 2.71 1.08 -1.80
C PHE A 92 3.18 0.53 -3.15
N ARG A 93 4.47 0.66 -3.37
CA ARG A 93 5.21 0.07 -4.49
C ARG A 93 6.45 -0.61 -3.90
N LEU A 94 6.33 -1.90 -3.62
CA LEU A 94 7.23 -2.64 -2.75
C LEU A 94 8.23 -3.51 -3.56
N PRO A 95 9.46 -3.69 -3.06
CA PRO A 95 10.54 -4.39 -3.78
C PRO A 95 10.24 -5.88 -3.87
N TYR A 96 9.75 -6.35 -5.01
CA TYR A 96 9.50 -7.77 -5.28
C TYR A 96 9.56 -8.07 -6.77
N GLY A 97 10.18 -9.19 -7.18
CA GLY A 97 10.08 -9.76 -8.54
C GLY A 97 11.29 -9.60 -9.48
N GLY A 98 12.52 -9.57 -8.95
CA GLY A 98 13.69 -8.97 -9.61
C GLY A 98 14.90 -9.88 -9.55
N VAL A 99 15.72 -9.88 -10.60
CA VAL A 99 16.80 -10.86 -10.77
C VAL A 99 17.94 -10.65 -9.77
N TYR A 100 18.16 -9.40 -9.35
CA TYR A 100 19.21 -9.05 -8.39
C TYR A 100 18.69 -8.87 -6.95
N GLU A 101 17.40 -9.05 -6.74
CA GLU A 101 16.78 -8.92 -5.42
C GLU A 101 16.78 -10.25 -4.67
N ASP A 102 17.06 -10.21 -3.37
CA ASP A 102 16.76 -11.32 -2.47
C ASP A 102 15.24 -11.37 -2.25
N ASN A 103 14.53 -11.96 -3.20
CA ASN A 103 13.07 -12.02 -3.21
C ASN A 103 12.50 -12.75 -1.99
N GLU A 104 13.24 -13.71 -1.41
CA GLU A 104 12.82 -14.37 -0.18
C GLU A 104 12.89 -13.43 1.02
N LYS A 105 13.99 -12.69 1.16
CA LYS A 105 14.12 -11.66 2.21
C LYS A 105 13.10 -10.55 2.04
N ASN A 106 12.95 -10.03 0.82
CA ASN A 106 11.97 -8.99 0.54
C ASN A 106 10.53 -9.48 0.77
N ALA A 107 10.21 -10.74 0.42
CA ALA A 107 8.92 -11.33 0.73
C ALA A 107 8.63 -11.35 2.24
N ARG A 108 9.61 -11.70 3.07
CA ARG A 108 9.48 -11.66 4.54
C ARG A 108 9.20 -10.26 5.04
N HIS A 109 9.97 -9.26 4.60
CA HIS A 109 9.76 -7.87 5.00
C HIS A 109 8.43 -7.31 4.52
N ILE A 110 8.03 -7.59 3.28
CA ILE A 110 6.72 -7.21 2.74
C ILE A 110 5.60 -7.83 3.55
N ARG A 111 5.67 -9.13 3.85
CA ARG A 111 4.68 -9.82 4.69
C ARG A 111 4.54 -9.14 6.05
N GLU A 112 5.65 -8.95 6.76
CA GLU A 112 5.67 -8.32 8.08
C GLU A 112 5.10 -6.89 8.02
N PHE A 113 5.54 -6.11 7.03
CA PHE A 113 5.06 -4.75 6.79
C PHE A 113 3.56 -4.70 6.57
N LEU A 114 3.01 -5.51 5.66
CA LEU A 114 1.57 -5.51 5.38
C LEU A 114 0.78 -5.90 6.63
N ILE A 115 1.18 -6.94 7.36
CA ILE A 115 0.51 -7.36 8.60
C ILE A 115 0.49 -6.21 9.61
N ASN A 116 1.65 -5.60 9.88
CA ASN A 116 1.78 -4.56 10.89
C ASN A 116 1.08 -3.26 10.46
N PHE A 117 1.18 -2.89 9.19
CA PHE A 117 0.53 -1.69 8.65
C PHE A 117 -0.99 -1.80 8.72
N PHE A 118 -1.59 -2.90 8.26
CA PHE A 118 -3.04 -3.05 8.30
C PHE A 118 -3.59 -3.25 9.72
N ALA A 119 -2.80 -3.81 10.63
CA ALA A 119 -3.14 -3.81 12.06
C ALA A 119 -3.14 -2.38 12.63
N PHE A 120 -2.11 -1.58 12.32
CA PHE A 120 -2.03 -0.18 12.71
C PHE A 120 -3.16 0.67 12.13
N GLU A 121 -3.41 0.57 10.83
CA GLU A 121 -4.50 1.24 10.13
C GLU A 121 -5.85 0.95 10.78
N LYS A 122 -6.14 -0.33 11.06
CA LYS A 122 -7.39 -0.74 11.72
C LYS A 122 -7.60 -0.03 13.05
N GLU A 123 -6.53 0.25 13.79
CA GLU A 123 -6.61 0.99 15.05
C GLU A 123 -6.86 2.49 14.87
N LEU A 124 -6.55 3.05 13.69
CA LEU A 124 -6.79 4.47 13.38
C LEU A 124 -8.21 4.75 12.87
N VAL A 125 -8.90 3.74 12.32
CA VAL A 125 -10.26 3.90 11.80
C VAL A 125 -11.17 4.55 12.84
N GLY A 126 -11.78 5.68 12.46
CA GLY A 126 -12.69 6.44 13.31
C GLY A 126 -12.02 7.26 14.44
N LYS A 127 -10.68 7.24 14.55
CA LYS A 127 -9.93 8.02 15.55
C LYS A 127 -9.17 9.21 14.95
N VAL A 128 -8.91 9.17 13.65
CA VAL A 128 -8.16 10.20 12.94
C VAL A 128 -8.99 10.74 11.78
N LYS A 129 -8.73 11.99 11.42
CA LYS A 129 -9.38 12.66 10.30
C LYS A 129 -8.83 12.16 8.96
N SER A 130 -7.51 11.97 8.85
CA SER A 130 -6.92 11.43 7.63
C SER A 130 -5.59 10.72 7.83
N LEU A 131 -5.28 9.80 6.91
CA LEU A 131 -3.99 9.10 6.79
C LEU A 131 -3.46 9.23 5.35
N ILE A 132 -2.17 9.58 5.21
CA ILE A 132 -1.42 9.40 3.96
C ILE A 132 -0.26 8.47 4.29
N ALA A 133 -0.14 7.36 3.57
CA ALA A 133 0.94 6.39 3.73
C ALA A 133 1.57 6.09 2.37
N VAL A 134 2.86 6.35 2.25
CA VAL A 134 3.65 6.09 1.05
C VAL A 134 4.82 5.20 1.43
N GLU A 135 5.02 4.12 0.69
CA GLU A 135 6.20 3.27 0.75
C GLU A 135 6.56 2.88 -0.69
N SER A 136 7.66 3.42 -1.21
CA SER A 136 8.04 3.25 -2.61
C SER A 136 9.53 3.42 -2.82
N MET A 137 10.17 2.44 -3.48
CA MET A 137 11.58 2.51 -3.88
C MET A 137 12.58 2.81 -2.75
N GLY A 138 12.33 2.27 -1.55
CA GLY A 138 13.16 2.50 -0.36
C GLY A 138 12.88 3.82 0.37
N GLU A 139 11.89 4.59 -0.10
CA GLU A 139 11.42 5.80 0.55
C GLU A 139 10.06 5.56 1.22
N GLY A 140 9.91 6.07 2.44
CA GLY A 140 8.64 6.06 3.17
C GLY A 140 8.23 7.46 3.63
N SER A 141 6.94 7.74 3.59
CA SER A 141 6.34 8.98 4.10
C SER A 141 4.95 8.69 4.65
N TYR A 142 4.75 9.03 5.92
CA TYR A 142 3.54 8.72 6.65
C TYR A 142 3.05 9.99 7.34
N LYS A 143 1.77 10.32 7.18
CA LYS A 143 1.15 11.51 7.75
C LYS A 143 -0.22 11.17 8.28
N VAL A 144 -0.48 11.52 9.52
CA VAL A 144 -1.78 11.38 10.18
C VAL A 144 -2.25 12.76 10.62
N VAL A 145 -3.52 13.05 10.38
CA VAL A 145 -4.19 14.27 10.88
C VAL A 145 -5.33 13.82 11.79
N THR A 146 -5.37 14.31 13.02
CA THR A 146 -6.42 14.03 14.00
C THR A 146 -7.61 14.99 13.82
N PHE A 147 -8.75 14.69 14.47
CA PHE A 147 -9.96 15.51 14.36
C PHE A 147 -9.82 16.91 14.96
N ASP A 148 -8.94 17.08 15.95
CA ASP A 148 -8.56 18.39 16.53
C ASP A 148 -7.55 19.17 15.66
N GLY A 149 -7.16 18.63 14.50
CA GLY A 149 -6.29 19.29 13.53
C GLY A 149 -4.80 19.10 13.78
N LYS A 150 -4.39 18.33 14.79
CA LYS A 150 -2.97 18.01 15.00
C LYS A 150 -2.45 17.11 13.88
N GLU A 151 -1.27 17.46 13.37
CA GLU A 151 -0.57 16.70 12.34
C GLU A 151 0.63 15.96 12.95
N ILE A 152 0.76 14.68 12.64
CA ILE A 152 1.89 13.84 13.03
C ILE A 152 2.43 13.20 11.75
N SER A 153 3.71 13.41 11.48
CA SER A 153 4.36 12.90 10.28
C SER A 153 5.66 12.16 10.61
N PHE A 154 5.98 11.19 9.75
CA PHE A 154 7.22 10.43 9.79
C PHE A 154 7.74 10.27 8.35
N LYS A 155 9.02 10.58 8.15
CA LYS A 155 9.73 10.36 6.88
C LYS A 155 10.83 9.33 7.10
N GLY A 156 10.82 8.30 6.27
CA GLY A 156 11.67 7.11 6.38
C GLY A 156 10.89 5.85 6.05
N THR A 157 11.57 4.84 5.51
CA THR A 157 10.95 3.55 5.23
C THR A 157 10.56 2.83 6.52
N LEU A 158 9.37 2.23 6.54
CA LEU A 158 8.93 1.31 7.60
C LEU A 158 8.84 -0.13 7.09
N LEU A 159 9.20 -0.39 5.83
CA LEU A 159 9.23 -1.74 5.27
C LEU A 159 10.13 -2.69 6.09
N TYR A 160 11.29 -2.21 6.53
CA TYR A 160 12.28 -2.99 7.28
C TYR A 160 12.22 -2.78 8.81
N SER A 161 11.26 -2.00 9.29
CA SER A 161 11.12 -1.60 10.69
C SER A 161 9.65 -1.43 11.08
N SER A 162 8.78 -2.27 10.51
CA SER A 162 7.33 -2.10 10.59
C SER A 162 6.78 -2.22 12.02
N SER A 163 7.50 -2.89 12.93
CA SER A 163 7.20 -2.89 14.37
C SER A 163 7.22 -1.50 14.99
N MET A 164 7.99 -0.56 14.41
CA MET A 164 8.09 0.82 14.88
C MET A 164 6.89 1.70 14.51
N LEU A 165 5.94 1.22 13.68
CA LEU A 165 4.74 1.99 13.29
C LEU A 165 4.04 2.59 14.52
N LYS A 166 3.74 1.75 15.52
CA LYS A 166 3.08 2.22 16.74
C LYS A 166 3.94 3.16 17.57
N GLU A 167 5.25 2.96 17.59
CA GLU A 167 6.18 3.81 18.32
C GLU A 167 6.25 5.22 17.71
N LYS A 168 6.38 5.30 16.38
CA LYS A 168 6.40 6.58 15.64
C LYS A 168 5.11 7.37 15.81
N PHE A 169 3.99 6.67 15.98
CA PHE A 169 2.67 7.26 16.14
C PHE A 169 2.11 7.08 17.57
N ALA A 170 2.95 6.85 18.58
CA ALA A 170 2.51 6.51 19.93
C ALA A 170 1.60 7.57 20.57
N CYS A 171 1.78 8.84 20.19
CA CYS A 171 0.97 9.94 20.67
C CYS A 171 -0.50 9.89 20.23
N LEU A 172 -0.85 9.08 19.22
CA LEU A 172 -2.24 8.84 18.80
C LEU A 172 -3.00 7.89 19.74
N PHE A 173 -2.27 7.11 20.55
CA PHE A 173 -2.83 6.04 21.36
C PHE A 173 -2.82 6.34 22.86
N ARG A 174 -2.24 7.47 23.26
CA ARG A 174 -2.26 7.93 24.65
C ARG A 174 -3.63 8.58 24.92
N LYS A 175 -4.37 7.98 25.85
CA LYS A 175 -5.63 8.51 26.37
C LYS A 175 -5.37 9.69 27.30
#